data_AF-A0A9E2LQ91-F1
#
_entry.id   AF-A0A9E2LQ91-F1
#
_cell.length_a   1.000
_cell.length_b   1.000
_cell.length_c   1.000
_cell.angle_alpha   90.00
_cell.angle_beta   90.00
_cell.angle_gamma   90.00
#
_symmetry.space_group_name_H-M   'P 1'
#
loop_
_entity.id
_entity.type
_entity.pdbx_description
1 polymer ?
#
loop_
_entity_poly.entity_id
_entity_poly.type
_entity_poly.pdbx_seq_one_letter_code
_entity_poly.pdbx_strand_id
1 'polypeptide(L)' 'MQSSIVGSALNLLDRAWMPRTTVQTPFRWDNDAWRDAFMRVDESNREALAQEGEERRRRQAEVKTGR' A
#
# COMPACT_ATOMS: atom_id res chain seq x y z
N MET A 1 -9.48 -15.39 -4.95
CA MET A 1 -8.23 -14.61 -5.08
C MET A 1 -7.61 -14.30 -3.71
N GLN A 2 -8.29 -13.55 -2.83
CA GLN A 2 -7.68 -13.07 -1.57
C GLN A 2 -7.16 -14.18 -0.65
N SER A 3 -7.98 -15.19 -0.32
CA SER A 3 -7.53 -16.31 0.55
C SER A 3 -6.35 -17.08 -0.05
N SER A 4 -6.30 -17.23 -1.37
CA SER A 4 -5.19 -17.89 -2.06
C SER A 4 -3.90 -17.07 -2.01
N ILE A 5 -3.99 -15.74 -2.12
CA ILE A 5 -2.83 -14.85 -1.95
C ILE A 5 -2.25 -14.97 -0.53
N VAL A 6 -3.13 -14.99 0.48
CA VAL A 6 -2.71 -15.19 1.88
C VAL A 6 -2.01 -16.53 2.06
N GLY A 7 -2.57 -17.61 1.51
CA GLY A 7 -1.93 -18.93 1.51
C GLY A 7 -0.55 -18.92 0.86
N SER A 8 -0.40 -18.27 -0.30
CA SER A 8 0.90 -18.12 -0.98
C SER A 8 1.91 -17.33 -0.14
N ALA A 9 1.47 -16.28 0.56
CA ALA A 9 2.35 -15.48 1.42
C ALA A 9 2.84 -16.27 2.64
N LEU A 10 1.97 -17.06 3.27
CA LEU A 10 2.33 -17.94 4.39
C LEU A 10 3.30 -19.04 3.93
N ASN A 11 3.08 -19.60 2.74
CA ASN A 11 4.00 -20.58 2.16
C ASN A 11 5.39 -19.97 1.87
N LEU A 12 5.42 -18.75 1.32
CA LEU A 12 6.68 -18.03 1.08
C LEU A 12 7.42 -17.75 2.40
N LEU A 13 6.70 -17.34 3.45
CA LEU A 13 7.29 -17.11 4.77
C LEU A 13 7.92 -18.38 5.34
N ASP A 14 7.23 -19.51 5.25
CA ASP A 14 7.70 -20.82 5.73
C ASP A 14 8.92 -21.35 4.96
N ARG A 15 8.96 -21.11 3.64
CA ARG A 15 9.95 -21.73 2.74
C ARG A 15 11.08 -20.82 2.27
N ALA A 16 11.05 -19.54 2.59
CA ALA A 16 12.12 -18.62 2.22
C ALA A 16 13.44 -19.01 2.91
N TRP A 17 14.46 -19.30 2.11
CA TRP A 17 15.77 -19.70 2.61
C TRP A 17 16.80 -18.55 2.56
N MET A 18 16.45 -17.43 1.92
CA MET A 18 17.24 -16.20 1.87
C MET A 18 16.37 -14.96 2.15
N PRO A 19 16.97 -13.90 2.74
CA PRO A 19 16.31 -12.61 2.87
C PRO A 19 15.84 -12.08 1.52
N ARG A 20 14.68 -11.40 1.51
CA ARG A 20 14.10 -10.75 0.32
C ARG A 20 13.76 -11.73 -0.82
N THR A 21 13.44 -12.99 -0.49
CA THR A 21 12.91 -13.93 -1.49
C THR A 21 11.55 -13.42 -2.00
N THR A 22 11.40 -13.32 -3.32
CA THR A 22 10.17 -12.88 -3.99
C THR A 22 9.57 -13.99 -4.85
N VAL A 23 8.25 -14.17 -4.80
CA VAL A 23 7.51 -15.09 -5.66
C VAL A 23 6.43 -14.32 -6.40
N GLN A 24 6.36 -14.48 -7.72
CA GLN A 24 5.28 -13.92 -8.53
C GLN A 24 4.04 -14.80 -8.42
N THR A 25 2.92 -14.22 -8.00
CA THR A 25 1.64 -14.95 -7.96
C THR A 25 1.05 -15.10 -9.36
N PRO A 26 0.30 -16.16 -9.65
CA PRO A 26 -0.34 -16.35 -10.96
C PRO A 26 -1.61 -15.49 -11.16
N PHE A 27 -2.02 -14.72 -10.15
CA PHE A 27 -3.22 -13.89 -10.23
C PHE A 27 -2.99 -12.66 -11.09
N ARG A 28 -3.96 -12.38 -11.96
CA ARG A 28 -4.00 -11.18 -12.80
C ARG A 28 -5.23 -10.38 -12.43
N TRP A 29 -5.12 -9.06 -12.49
CA TRP A 29 -6.29 -8.19 -12.47
C TRP A 29 -7.11 -8.43 -13.73
N ASP A 30 -8.42 -8.40 -13.58
CA ASP A 30 -9.38 -8.66 -14.66
C ASP A 30 -9.28 -7.62 -15.79
N ASN A 31 -9.01 -6.36 -15.42
CA ASN A 31 -8.81 -5.25 -16.34
C ASN A 31 -7.92 -4.17 -15.70
N ASP A 32 -7.69 -3.07 -16.42
CA ASP A 32 -6.87 -1.94 -15.99
C ASP A 32 -7.63 -0.84 -15.22
N ALA A 33 -8.93 -1.02 -14.92
CA ALA A 33 -9.74 0.01 -14.25
C ALA A 33 -9.21 0.37 -12.84
N TRP A 34 -8.41 -0.51 -12.23
CA TRP A 34 -7.73 -0.21 -10.97
C TRP A 34 -6.79 1.00 -11.09
N ARG A 35 -6.24 1.27 -12.28
CA ARG A 35 -5.31 2.39 -12.52
C ARG A 35 -6.01 3.73 -12.34
N ASP A 36 -7.26 3.83 -12.79
CA ASP A 36 -8.06 5.05 -12.68
C ASP A 36 -8.46 5.35 -11.23
N ALA A 37 -8.47 4.34 -10.36
CA ALA A 37 -8.71 4.51 -8.93
C ALA A 37 -7.42 4.70 -8.12
N PHE A 38 -6.30 4.15 -8.59
CA PHE A 38 -5.04 4.15 -7.86
C PHE A 38 -4.46 5.55 -7.74
N MET A 39 -4.34 6.04 -6.51
CA MET A 39 -3.83 7.39 -6.21
C MET A 39 -4.59 8.50 -6.96
N ARG A 40 -5.89 8.29 -7.25
CA ARG A 40 -6.70 9.30 -7.92
C ARG A 40 -6.80 10.56 -7.07
N VAL A 41 -6.39 11.68 -7.65
CA VAL A 41 -6.58 13.02 -7.09
C VAL A 41 -7.32 13.86 -8.11
N ASP A 42 -8.50 14.32 -7.76
CA ASP A 42 -9.37 15.14 -8.59
C ASP A 42 -10.11 16.17 -7.72
N GLU A 43 -10.98 16.96 -8.33
CA GLU A 43 -11.70 18.03 -7.62
C GLU A 43 -12.55 17.50 -6.45
N SER A 44 -12.97 16.24 -6.49
CA SER A 44 -13.78 15.65 -5.42
C SER A 44 -13.01 15.37 -4.13
N ASN A 45 -11.67 15.28 -4.18
CA ASN A 45 -10.87 14.86 -3.03
C ASN A 45 -9.61 15.71 -2.76
N ARG A 46 -9.24 16.63 -3.65
CA ARG A 46 -8.00 17.43 -3.54
C ARG A 46 -7.90 18.19 -2.21
N GLU A 47 -8.97 18.85 -1.78
CA GLU A 47 -8.97 19.65 -0.55
C GLU A 47 -8.81 18.79 0.71
N ALA A 48 -9.56 17.70 0.79
CA ALA A 48 -9.49 16.76 1.91
C ALA A 48 -8.08 16.14 2.03
N LEU A 49 -7.51 15.70 0.90
CA LEU A 49 -6.16 15.13 0.87
C LEU A 49 -5.08 16.16 1.26
N ALA A 50 -5.26 17.44 0.89
CA ALA A 50 -4.35 18.50 1.29
C ALA A 50 -4.34 18.71 2.82
N GLN A 51 -5.53 18.76 3.43
CA GLN A 51 -5.70 18.89 4.88
C GLN A 51 -5.08 17.70 5.63
N GLU A 52 -5.37 16.46 5.19
CA GLU A 52 -4.75 15.26 5.77
C GLU A 52 -3.21 15.29 5.67
N GLY A 53 -2.70 15.83 4.55
CA GLY A 53 -1.27 16.04 4.34
C GLY A 53 -0.65 17.03 5.32
N GLU A 54 -1.32 18.14 5.61
CA GLU A 54 -0.90 19.14 6.60
C GLU A 54 -0.89 18.57 8.01
N GLU A 55 -1.97 17.90 8.40
CA GLU A 55 -2.12 17.22 9.69
C GLU A 55 -0.98 16.22 9.93
N ARG A 56 -0.67 15.40 8.91
CA ARG A 56 0.43 14.45 8.97
C ARG A 56 1.77 15.14 9.18
N ARG A 57 2.05 16.23 8.45
CA ARG A 57 3.31 17.00 8.60
C ARG A 57 3.44 17.61 9.98
N ARG A 58 2.36 18.14 10.56
CA ARG A 58 2.35 18.68 11.93
C ARG A 58 2.72 17.61 12.96
N ARG A 59 2.07 16.44 12.91
CA ARG A 59 2.38 15.31 13.81
C ARG A 59 3.83 14.85 13.67
N GLN A 60 4.35 14.79 12.45
CA GLN A 60 5.75 14.42 12.21
C GLN A 60 6.74 15.43 12.78
N ALA A 61 6.43 16.73 12.72
CA ALA A 61 7.24 17.78 13.31
C ALA A 61 7.24 17.68 14.85
N GLU A 62 6.08 17.45 15.48
CA GLU A 62 5.96 17.25 16.93
C GLU A 62 6.81 16.06 17.42
N VAL A 63 6.75 14.91 16.73
CA VAL A 63 7.57 13.73 17.05
C VAL A 63 9.06 14.00 16.88
N LYS A 64 9.46 14.79 15.86
CA LYS A 64 10.88 15.12 15.61
C LYS A 64 11.44 16.10 16.64
N THR A 65 10.62 17.05 17.11
CA THR A 65 11.02 18.07 18.11
C THR A 65 10.93 17.55 19.54
N GLY A 66 10.05 16.58 19.81
CA GLY A 66 9.92 15.92 21.12
C GLY A 66 10.91 14.79 21.40
N ARG A 67 11.96 14.65 20.59
CA ARG A 67 13.09 13.73 20.77
C ARG A 67 14.36 14.51 21.08
#